data_AF-A0A4Q9HH90-F1
#
_entry.id   AF-A0A4Q9HH90-F1
#
_cell.length_a   1.000
_cell.length_b   1.000
_cell.length_c   1.000
_cell.angle_alpha   90.00
_cell.angle_beta   90.00
_cell.angle_gamma   90.00
#
_symmetry.space_group_name_H-M   'P 1'
#
loop_
_entity.id
_entity.type
_entity.pdbx_description
1 polymer ?
#
loop_
_entity_poly.entity_id
_entity_poly.type
_entity_poly.pdbx_seq_one_letter_code
_entity_poly.pdbx_strand_id
1 'polypeptide(L)'
;MKKEIRHIYIRLYKYYDNDRSIPLVSVFCVIFAIMVFMAFGLFNVVKIFFGKGLFTFPVAKAGTIMYLWPLLLFFPLYLIFKYLMQKEGLHDSIMNEFENESEKERRKSIFITLCVVIFPLVFFFLTLYLRG
;
A
#
# COMPACT_ATOMS: atom_id res chain seq x y z
N MET A 1 -9.41 -13.38 1.82
CA MET A 1 -8.15 -12.60 1.91
C MET A 1 -7.10 -13.47 2.61
N LYS A 2 -5.84 -13.51 2.13
CA LYS A 2 -4.79 -14.32 2.78
C LYS A 2 -4.52 -13.82 4.20
N LYS A 3 -4.22 -14.73 5.13
CA LYS A 3 -4.06 -14.44 6.57
C LYS A 3 -3.02 -13.35 6.81
N GLU A 4 -1.94 -13.32 6.04
CA GLU A 4 -0.85 -12.34 6.14
C GLU A 4 -1.30 -10.92 5.81
N ILE A 5 -2.15 -10.75 4.79
CA ILE A 5 -2.67 -9.43 4.38
C ILE A 5 -3.58 -8.85 5.47
N ARG A 6 -4.40 -9.69 6.11
CA ARG A 6 -5.23 -9.31 7.27
C ARG A 6 -4.39 -8.80 8.43
N HIS A 7 -3.28 -9.48 8.74
CA HIS A 7 -2.37 -9.06 9.79
C HIS A 7 -1.71 -7.71 9.49
N ILE A 8 -1.31 -7.45 8.25
CA ILE A 8 -0.75 -6.15 7.85
C ILE A 8 -1.77 -5.03 8.08
N TYR A 9 -3.02 -5.23 7.63
CA TYR A 9 -4.11 -4.27 7.86
C TYR A 9 -4.29 -3.95 9.35
N ILE A 10 -4.36 -4.95 10.23
CA ILE A 10 -4.60 -4.73 11.67
C ILE A 10 -3.42 -4.01 12.32
N ARG A 11 -2.19 -4.37 11.98
CA ARG A 11 -1.01 -3.72 12.56
C ARG A 11 -0.96 -2.24 12.20
N LEU A 12 -1.24 -1.92 10.94
CA LEU A 12 -1.38 -0.54 10.49
C LEU A 12 -2.55 0.14 11.20
N TYR A 13 -3.70 -0.53 11.32
CA TYR A 13 -4.88 0.01 11.99
C TYR A 13 -4.58 0.37 13.45
N LYS A 14 -4.07 -0.58 14.24
CA LYS A 14 -3.69 -0.37 15.64
C LYS A 14 -2.60 0.68 15.82
N TYR A 15 -1.71 0.86 14.85
CA TYR A 15 -0.71 1.92 14.89
C TYR A 15 -1.33 3.32 14.74
N TYR A 16 -2.39 3.46 13.93
CA TYR A 16 -3.07 4.74 13.69
C TYR A 16 -4.27 4.99 14.63
N ASP A 17 -4.67 4.00 15.41
CA ASP A 17 -5.74 4.05 16.41
C ASP A 17 -5.30 4.80 17.69
N ASN A 18 -4.81 6.04 17.52
CA ASN A 18 -4.30 6.91 18.59
C ASN A 18 -5.23 8.11 18.84
N ASP A 19 -6.53 7.86 19.10
CA ASP A 19 -7.57 8.80 19.55
C ASP A 19 -7.81 10.10 18.75
N ARG A 20 -7.06 10.35 17.67
CA ARG A 20 -7.08 11.62 16.92
C ARG A 20 -7.22 11.48 15.41
N SER A 21 -7.25 10.25 14.86
CA SER A 21 -7.33 10.03 13.41
C SER A 21 -8.38 8.98 13.06
N ILE A 22 -8.97 9.08 11.86
CA ILE A 22 -9.81 8.02 11.28
C ILE A 22 -8.86 6.90 10.82
N PRO A 23 -8.68 5.81 11.59
CA PRO A 23 -7.55 4.89 11.37
C PRO A 23 -7.65 4.20 10.00
N LEU A 24 -8.88 3.95 9.53
CA LEU A 24 -9.17 3.42 8.20
C LEU A 24 -8.59 4.27 7.07
N VAL A 25 -8.64 5.60 7.17
CA VAL A 25 -8.11 6.50 6.13
C VAL A 25 -6.58 6.40 6.12
N SER A 26 -5.95 6.46 7.29
CA SER A 26 -4.50 6.37 7.42
C SER A 26 -3.97 5.03 6.90
N VAL A 27 -4.62 3.92 7.26
CA VAL A 27 -4.29 2.58 6.75
C VAL A 27 -4.42 2.52 5.23
N PHE A 28 -5.52 3.04 4.68
CA PHE A 28 -5.73 3.09 3.24
C PHE A 28 -4.65 3.91 2.54
N CYS A 29 -4.30 5.09 3.06
CA CYS A 29 -3.25 5.95 2.51
C CYS A 29 -1.90 5.22 2.44
N VAL A 30 -1.51 4.49 3.49
CA VAL A 30 -0.25 3.73 3.51
C VAL A 30 -0.27 2.61 2.47
N ILE A 31 -1.35 1.83 2.40
CA ILE A 31 -1.49 0.75 1.42
C ILE A 31 -1.47 1.31 -0.01
N PHE A 32 -2.17 2.42 -0.24
CA PHE A 32 -2.20 3.09 -1.52
C PHE A 32 -0.82 3.61 -1.93
N ALA A 33 -0.09 4.25 -1.00
CA ALA A 33 1.28 4.71 -1.25
C ALA A 33 2.21 3.55 -1.62
N ILE A 34 2.16 2.44 -0.89
CA ILE A 34 2.93 1.22 -1.19
C ILE A 34 2.62 0.72 -2.61
N MET A 35 1.34 0.66 -2.98
CA MET A 35 0.91 0.23 -4.31
C MET A 35 1.47 1.15 -5.40
N VAL A 36 1.44 2.46 -5.18
CA VAL A 36 2.00 3.47 -6.09
C VAL A 36 3.51 3.31 -6.24
N PHE A 37 4.27 3.18 -5.14
CA PHE A 37 5.71 2.97 -5.18
C PHE A 37 6.10 1.68 -5.92
N MET A 38 5.39 0.58 -5.66
CA MET A 38 5.60 -0.69 -6.35
C MET A 38 5.32 -0.57 -7.85
N ALA A 39 4.21 0.08 -8.23
CA ALA A 39 3.87 0.29 -9.63
C ALA A 39 4.93 1.12 -10.37
N PHE A 40 5.41 2.21 -9.76
CA PHE A 40 6.48 3.03 -10.34
C PHE A 40 7.82 2.30 -10.40
N GLY A 41 8.19 1.56 -9.35
CA GLY A 41 9.41 0.75 -9.35
C GLY A 41 9.39 -0.29 -10.46
N LEU A 42 8.27 -1.04 -10.60
CA LEU A 42 8.11 -2.03 -11.65
C LEU A 42 8.18 -1.40 -13.04
N PHE A 43 7.53 -0.25 -13.22
CA PHE A 43 7.61 0.51 -14.47
C PHE A 43 9.06 0.90 -14.81
N ASN A 44 9.84 1.37 -13.84
CA ASN A 44 11.25 1.69 -14.05
C ASN A 44 12.08 0.45 -14.42
N VAL A 45 11.86 -0.69 -13.76
CA VAL A 45 12.50 -1.97 -14.12
C VAL A 45 12.18 -2.31 -15.58
N VAL A 46 10.91 -2.32 -15.97
CA VAL A 46 10.51 -2.62 -17.34
C VAL A 46 11.20 -1.68 -18.34
N LYS A 47 11.29 -0.39 -18.03
CA LYS A 47 11.97 0.59 -18.88
C LYS A 47 13.48 0.35 -18.99
N ILE A 48 14.14 -0.10 -17.92
CA ILE A 48 15.57 -0.45 -17.91
C ILE A 48 15.82 -1.67 -18.79
N PHE A 49 15.03 -2.74 -18.63
CA PHE A 49 15.26 -4.02 -19.30
C PHE A 49 14.76 -4.07 -20.75
N PHE A 50 13.66 -3.38 -21.08
CA PHE A 50 13.03 -3.44 -22.42
C PHE A 50 13.25 -2.16 -23.25
N GLY A 51 14.00 -1.19 -22.72
CA GLY A 51 14.25 0.08 -23.40
C GLY A 51 13.08 1.07 -23.36
N LYS A 52 13.35 2.32 -23.74
CA LYS A 52 12.44 3.47 -23.59
C LYS A 52 11.14 3.41 -24.42
N GLY A 53 10.98 2.45 -25.33
CA GLY A 53 9.98 2.49 -26.41
C GLY A 53 8.69 1.69 -26.18
N LEU A 54 8.66 0.72 -25.26
CA LEU A 54 7.51 -0.19 -25.13
C LEU A 54 6.37 0.36 -24.26
N PHE A 55 6.67 1.24 -23.31
CA PHE A 55 5.68 1.84 -22.42
C PHE A 55 5.96 3.33 -22.21
N THR A 56 5.21 4.18 -22.89
CA THR A 56 5.11 5.60 -22.55
C THR A 56 4.10 5.76 -21.42
N PHE A 57 4.57 5.70 -20.18
CA PHE A 57 3.76 6.26 -19.10
C PHE A 57 3.58 7.74 -19.41
N PRO A 58 2.38 8.32 -19.26
CA PRO A 58 2.21 9.75 -19.27
C PRO A 58 2.92 10.29 -18.03
N VAL A 59 4.24 10.48 -18.12
CA VAL A 59 4.98 11.35 -17.24
C VAL A 59 4.50 12.73 -17.63
N ALA A 60 3.42 13.16 -16.99
CA ALA A 60 2.92 14.52 -17.13
C ALA A 60 4.12 15.47 -17.03
N LYS A 61 4.15 16.52 -17.84
CA LYS A 61 5.17 17.57 -17.67
C LYS A 61 4.87 18.33 -16.39
N ALA A 62 5.90 18.68 -15.61
CA ALA A 62 5.78 19.48 -14.38
C ALA A 62 4.78 20.64 -14.61
N GLY A 63 3.68 20.68 -13.83
CA GLY A 63 2.61 21.68 -13.96
C GLY A 63 1.34 21.24 -14.71
N THR A 64 1.24 20.01 -15.22
CA THR A 64 -0.01 19.52 -15.85
C THR A 64 -0.91 18.79 -14.83
N ILE A 65 -2.24 19.01 -14.88
CA ILE A 65 -3.26 18.32 -14.06
C ILE A 65 -3.15 16.78 -14.13
N MET A 66 -2.54 16.25 -15.20
CA MET A 66 -2.30 14.82 -15.33
C MET A 66 -1.54 14.21 -14.15
N TYR A 67 -0.73 14.92 -13.35
CA TYR A 67 -0.12 14.34 -12.13
C TYR A 67 -1.11 13.91 -11.05
N LEU A 68 -2.35 14.41 -11.09
CA LEU A 68 -3.39 14.05 -10.15
C LEU A 68 -4.12 12.76 -10.54
N TRP A 69 -3.74 12.08 -11.62
CA TRP A 69 -4.34 10.81 -12.02
C TRP A 69 -4.37 9.74 -10.90
N PRO A 70 -3.39 9.65 -9.97
CA PRO A 70 -3.49 8.71 -8.86
C PRO A 70 -4.65 9.05 -7.92
N LEU A 71 -5.02 10.34 -7.78
CA LEU A 71 -6.18 10.76 -6.98
C LEU A 71 -7.51 10.32 -7.60
N LEU A 72 -7.58 10.18 -8.93
CA LEU A 72 -8.75 9.62 -9.60
C LEU A 72 -8.98 8.15 -9.24
N LEU A 73 -7.90 7.40 -8.96
CA LEU A 73 -7.99 6.04 -8.45
C LEU A 73 -8.17 5.99 -6.92
N PHE A 74 -7.61 6.96 -6.20
CA PHE A 74 -7.64 7.01 -4.75
C PHE A 74 -9.06 7.00 -4.19
N PHE A 75 -9.93 7.89 -4.67
CA PHE A 75 -11.27 8.05 -4.09
C PHE A 75 -12.18 6.83 -4.32
N PRO A 76 -12.32 6.28 -5.53
CA PRO A 76 -13.12 5.07 -5.76
C PRO A 76 -12.59 3.87 -4.97
N LEU A 77 -11.27 3.68 -4.93
CA LEU A 77 -10.66 2.59 -4.17
C LEU A 77 -10.86 2.76 -2.67
N TYR A 78 -10.82 3.99 -2.16
CA TYR A 78 -11.13 4.28 -0.77
C TYR A 78 -12.58 3.93 -0.44
N LEU A 79 -13.54 4.29 -1.31
CA LEU A 79 -14.95 3.95 -1.10
C LEU A 79 -15.17 2.43 -1.05
N ILE A 80 -14.54 1.69 -1.97
CA ILE A 80 -14.60 0.22 -1.99
C ILE A 80 -13.97 -0.35 -0.71
N PHE A 81 -12.79 0.14 -0.33
CA PHE A 81 -12.11 -0.28 0.88
C PHE A 81 -12.96 -0.02 2.12
N LYS A 82 -13.53 1.17 2.25
CA LYS A 82 -14.43 1.53 3.35
C LYS A 82 -15.68 0.66 3.39
N TYR A 83 -16.30 0.41 2.23
CA TYR A 83 -17.46 -0.47 2.12
C TYR A 83 -17.12 -1.88 2.63
N LEU A 84 -16.02 -2.46 2.16
CA LEU A 84 -15.58 -3.78 2.60
C LEU A 84 -15.28 -3.80 4.10
N MET A 85 -14.52 -2.85 4.62
CA MET A 85 -14.11 -2.86 6.02
C MET A 85 -15.28 -2.59 6.98
N GLN A 86 -16.19 -1.68 6.65
CA GLN A 86 -17.26 -1.24 7.56
C GLN A 86 -18.62 -1.90 7.31
N LYS A 87 -19.05 -2.07 6.05
CA LYS A 87 -20.39 -2.61 5.74
C LYS A 87 -20.42 -4.14 5.70
N GLU A 88 -19.36 -4.77 5.20
CA GLU A 88 -19.28 -6.23 5.13
C GLU A 88 -18.73 -6.86 6.43
N GLY A 89 -18.50 -6.06 7.48
CA GLY A 89 -18.00 -6.55 8.77
C GLY A 89 -16.61 -7.19 8.71
N LEU A 90 -15.85 -6.97 7.63
CA LEU A 90 -14.50 -7.52 7.48
C LEU A 90 -13.59 -7.03 8.59
N HIS A 91 -13.74 -5.79 9.06
CA HIS A 91 -12.91 -5.27 10.15
C HIS A 91 -13.06 -6.09 11.43
N ASP A 92 -14.29 -6.35 11.85
CA ASP A 92 -14.59 -7.07 13.09
C ASP A 92 -14.17 -8.54 12.97
N SER A 93 -14.44 -9.18 11.83
CA SER A 93 -13.98 -10.54 11.53
C SER A 93 -12.46 -10.65 11.61
N ILE A 94 -11.75 -9.66 11.05
CA ILE A 94 -10.29 -9.60 11.06
C ILE A 94 -9.76 -9.35 12.48
N MET A 95 -10.42 -8.50 13.27
CA MET A 95 -10.02 -8.19 14.65
C MET A 95 -10.15 -9.41 15.57
N ASN A 96 -11.25 -10.16 15.46
CA ASN A 96 -11.49 -11.38 16.24
C ASN A 96 -10.44 -12.47 15.97
N GLU A 97 -9.96 -12.59 14.72
CA GLU A 97 -8.86 -13.50 14.39
C GLU A 97 -7.54 -13.11 15.07
N PHE A 98 -7.34 -11.81 15.30
CA PHE A 98 -6.09 -11.28 15.87
C PHE A 98 -6.04 -11.34 17.40
N GLU A 99 -7.19 -11.30 18.07
CA GLU A 99 -7.26 -11.49 19.52
C GLU A 99 -6.72 -12.86 19.95
N ASN A 100 -6.82 -13.86 19.06
CA ASN A 100 -6.35 -15.22 19.28
C ASN A 100 -4.95 -15.51 18.71
N GLU A 101 -4.19 -14.48 18.33
CA GLU A 101 -2.87 -14.65 17.70
C GLU A 101 -1.79 -15.08 18.72
N SER A 102 -1.01 -16.11 18.35
CA SER A 102 0.13 -16.55 19.18
C SER A 102 1.30 -15.55 19.15
N GLU A 103 2.16 -15.54 20.19
CA GLU A 103 3.32 -14.63 20.23
C GLU A 103 4.27 -14.78 19.04
N LYS A 104 4.42 -16.01 18.54
CA LYS A 104 5.27 -16.32 17.38
C LYS A 104 4.69 -15.74 16.10
N GLU A 105 3.38 -15.88 15.89
CA GLU A 105 2.68 -15.28 14.76
C GLU A 105 2.74 -13.75 14.83
N ARG A 106 2.57 -13.17 16.02
CA ARG A 106 2.69 -11.73 16.25
C ARG A 106 4.03 -11.17 15.78
N ARG A 107 5.15 -11.78 16.19
CA ARG A 107 6.49 -11.34 15.78
C ARG A 107 6.68 -11.44 14.26
N LYS A 108 6.22 -12.54 13.66
CA LYS A 108 6.29 -12.75 12.21
C LYS A 108 5.45 -11.71 11.45
N SER A 109 4.23 -11.45 11.92
CA SER A 109 3.33 -10.43 11.37
C SER A 109 3.97 -9.03 11.38
N ILE A 110 4.59 -8.64 12.50
CA ILE A 110 5.27 -7.35 12.62
C ILE A 110 6.42 -7.24 11.62
N PHE A 111 7.27 -8.27 11.56
CA PHE A 111 8.39 -8.29 10.63
C PHE A 111 7.92 -8.21 9.17
N ILE A 112 6.91 -8.99 8.78
CA ILE A 112 6.33 -8.95 7.44
C ILE A 112 5.76 -7.55 7.14
N THR A 113 5.05 -6.94 8.10
CA THR A 113 4.49 -5.60 7.91
C THR A 113 5.59 -4.56 7.66
N LEU A 114 6.67 -4.61 8.44
CA LEU A 114 7.84 -3.74 8.22
C LEU A 114 8.47 -3.98 6.85
N CYS A 115 8.69 -5.24 6.46
CA CYS A 115 9.22 -5.57 5.14
C CYS A 115 8.30 -5.04 4.02
N VAL A 116 6.98 -5.17 4.15
CA VAL A 116 6.02 -4.70 3.14
C VAL A 116 5.98 -3.18 3.02
N VAL A 117 6.30 -2.44 4.09
CA VAL A 117 6.42 -0.98 4.04
C VAL A 117 7.78 -0.54 3.49
N ILE A 118 8.87 -1.17 3.95
CA ILE A 118 10.25 -0.76 3.62
C ILE A 118 10.65 -1.21 2.22
N PHE A 119 10.30 -2.44 1.81
CA PHE A 119 10.72 -3.03 0.54
C PHE A 119 10.29 -2.19 -0.68
N PRO A 120 9.05 -1.71 -0.81
CA PRO A 120 8.64 -0.84 -1.91
C PRO A 120 9.46 0.44 -2.00
N LEU A 121 9.82 1.04 -0.86
CA LEU A 121 10.63 2.26 -0.82
C LEU A 121 12.04 1.95 -1.31
N VAL A 122 12.70 0.94 -0.74
CA VAL A 122 14.04 0.51 -1.14
C VAL A 122 14.06 0.14 -2.62
N PHE A 123 13.09 -0.65 -3.07
CA PHE A 123 12.94 -1.04 -4.47
C PHE A 123 12.81 0.17 -5.38
N PHE A 124 11.91 1.11 -5.06
CA PHE A 124 11.73 2.34 -5.83
C PHE A 124 13.04 3.14 -5.93
N PHE A 125 13.73 3.41 -4.80
CA PHE A 125 15.00 4.14 -4.82
C PHE A 125 16.10 3.40 -5.57
N LEU A 126 16.17 2.07 -5.46
CA LEU A 126 17.12 1.25 -6.22
C LEU A 126 16.86 1.34 -7.73
N THR A 127 15.58 1.34 -8.17
CA THR A 127 15.25 1.54 -9.58
C THR A 127 15.58 2.94 -10.09
N LEU A 128 15.51 3.96 -9.23
CA LEU A 128 15.95 5.31 -9.58
C LEU A 128 17.47 5.39 -9.70
N TYR A 129 18.20 4.75 -8.78
CA TYR A 129 19.66 4.67 -8.83
C TYR A 129 20.15 3.99 -10.12
N LEU A 130 19.56 2.85 -10.51
CA LEU A 130 19.90 2.15 -11.75
C LEU A 130 19.55 2.92 -13.04
N ARG A 131 18.76 4.00 -12.93
CA ARG A 131 18.36 4.84 -14.05
C ARG A 131 19.26 6.08 -14.21
N GLY A 132 19.94 6.51 -13.16
CA GLY A 132 20.93 7.59 -13.17
C GLY A 132 22.25 7.13 -13.75
#